data_AF-A0A7C4XHV0-F1
#
_entry.id   AF-A0A7C4XHV0-F1
#
_cell.length_a   1.000
_cell.length_b   1.000
_cell.length_c   1.000
_cell.angle_alpha   90.00
_cell.angle_beta   90.00
_cell.angle_gamma   90.00
#
_symmetry.space_group_name_H-M   'P 1'
#
loop_
_entity.id
_entity.type
_entity.pdbx_description
1 polymer ?
#
loop_
_entity_poly.entity_id
_entity_poly.type
_entity_poly.pdbx_seq_one_letter_code
_entity_poly.pdbx_strand_id
1 'polypeptide(L)' 'MPKPKKKHSKRRTAIQRSARYSREVVHTIKCKSCGAQKLPHVVCQECGSEK' A
#
# COMPACT_ATOMS: atom_id res chain seq x y z
N MET A 1 14.73 -1.32 32.94
CA MET A 1 14.07 -1.52 31.63
C MET A 1 12.70 -0.85 31.64
N PRO A 2 12.35 -0.04 30.64
CA PRO A 2 11.03 0.61 30.59
C PRO A 2 9.93 -0.42 30.31
N LYS A 3 8.82 -0.32 31.06
CA LYS A 3 7.65 -1.20 30.91
C LYS A 3 6.35 -0.39 30.83
N PRO A 4 5.35 -0.85 30.06
CA PRO A 4 4.03 -0.22 30.05
C PRO A 4 3.40 -0.27 31.44
N LYS A 5 2.95 0.88 31.97
CA LYS A 5 2.27 0.94 33.27
C LYS A 5 0.83 0.41 33.21
N LYS A 6 0.17 0.57 32.06
CA LYS A 6 -1.22 0.17 31.81
C LYS A 6 -1.40 -0.25 30.34
N LYS A 7 -2.41 -1.09 30.07
CA LYS A 7 -2.88 -1.39 28.72
C LYS A 7 -3.51 -0.14 28.09
N HIS A 8 -3.24 0.10 26.81
CA HIS A 8 -3.91 1.17 26.06
C HIS A 8 -5.40 0.88 25.86
N SER A 9 -6.23 1.92 25.94
CA SER A 9 -7.66 1.79 25.63
C SER A 9 -7.88 1.49 24.16
N LYS A 10 -9.05 0.91 23.84
CA LYS A 10 -9.47 0.65 22.45
C LYS A 10 -9.41 1.94 21.61
N ARG A 11 -9.89 3.06 22.17
CA ARG A 11 -9.86 4.40 21.53
C ARG A 11 -8.43 4.86 21.22
N ARG A 12 -7.51 4.79 22.18
CA ARG A 12 -6.12 5.24 21.99
C ARG A 12 -5.43 4.43 20.88
N THR A 13 -5.65 3.12 20.88
CA THR A 13 -5.10 2.23 19.84
C THR A 13 -5.69 2.53 18.46
N ALA A 14 -7.01 2.73 18.38
CA ALA A 14 -7.68 3.04 17.12
C ALA A 14 -7.17 4.35 16.49
N ILE A 15 -7.06 5.42 17.28
CA ILE A 15 -6.54 6.72 16.81
C ILE A 15 -5.10 6.61 16.33
N GLN A 16 -4.25 5.90 17.09
CA GLN A 16 -2.85 5.71 16.68
C GLN A 16 -2.72 4.95 15.36
N ARG A 17 -3.59 3.95 15.14
CA ARG A 17 -3.61 3.18 13.89
C ARG A 17 -4.20 3.97 12.74
N SER A 18 -5.32 4.67 12.92
CA SER A 18 -5.95 5.45 11.84
C SER A 18 -5.02 6.56 11.33
N ALA A 19 -4.24 7.18 12.22
CA ALA A 19 -3.31 8.24 11.86
C ALA A 19 -2.06 7.75 11.12
N ARG A 20 -1.70 6.47 11.20
CA ARG A 20 -0.40 5.97 10.73
C ARG A 20 -0.46 4.77 9.79
N TYR A 21 -1.54 3.99 9.83
CA TYR A 21 -1.62 2.71 9.14
C TYR A 21 -2.50 2.78 7.88
N SER A 22 -2.90 3.99 7.46
CA SER A 22 -3.49 4.20 6.14
C SER A 22 -2.45 3.84 5.08
N ARG A 23 -2.79 2.87 4.20
CA ARG A 23 -1.95 2.51 3.06
C ARG A 23 -2.30 3.39 1.89
N GLU A 24 -1.28 3.88 1.20
CA GLU A 24 -1.44 4.57 -0.06
C GLU A 24 -1.78 3.55 -1.17
N VAL A 25 -2.60 3.98 -2.12
CA VAL A 25 -2.95 3.16 -3.29
C VAL A 25 -1.77 3.13 -4.23
N VAL A 26 -1.41 1.94 -4.72
CA VAL A 26 -0.30 1.79 -5.66
C VAL A 26 -0.65 2.47 -6.99
N HIS A 27 0.27 3.29 -7.49
CA HIS A 27 0.11 3.94 -8.78
C HIS A 27 0.27 2.93 -9.92
N THR A 28 -0.78 2.78 -10.72
CA THR A 28 -0.77 1.94 -11.93
C THR A 28 -0.81 2.81 -13.18
N ILE A 29 -0.06 2.42 -14.21
CA ILE A 29 -0.04 3.05 -15.53
C ILE A 29 -0.75 2.15 -16.56
N LYS A 30 -1.28 2.73 -17.63
CA LYS A 30 -1.82 1.96 -18.76
C LYS A 30 -0.66 1.38 -19.58
N CYS A 31 -0.73 0.09 -19.88
CA CYS A 31 0.20 -0.56 -20.80
C CYS A 31 -0.05 -0.09 -22.22
N LYS A 32 1.01 0.28 -22.97
CA LYS A 32 0.89 0.77 -24.36
C LYS A 32 0.48 -0.33 -25.35
N SER A 33 0.75 -1.59 -25.03
CA SER A 33 0.49 -2.71 -25.93
C SER A 33 -0.93 -3.28 -25.81
N CYS A 34 -1.44 -3.46 -24.58
CA CYS A 34 -2.76 -4.08 -24.34
C CYS A 34 -3.77 -3.16 -23.65
N GLY A 35 -3.36 -1.98 -23.17
CA GLY A 35 -4.24 -1.06 -22.45
C GLY A 35 -4.50 -1.40 -20.97
N ALA A 36 -4.05 -2.56 -20.49
CA ALA A 36 -4.23 -3.00 -19.11
C ALA A 36 -3.44 -2.17 -18.09
N GLN A 37 -3.86 -2.22 -16.84
CA GLN A 37 -3.16 -1.54 -15.75
C GLN A 37 -1.93 -2.35 -15.33
N LYS A 38 -0.75 -1.72 -15.42
CA LYS A 38 0.52 -2.31 -14.97
C LYS A 38 1.22 -1.42 -13.95
N LEU A 39 2.11 -2.03 -13.17
CA LEU A 39 3.04 -1.28 -12.33
C LEU A 39 4.07 -0.57 -13.21
N PRO A 40 4.49 0.65 -12.86
CA PRO A 40 5.58 1.32 -13.54
C PRO A 40 6.87 0.51 -13.40
N HIS A 41 7.70 0.48 -14.45
CA HIS A 41 8.99 -0.23 -14.50
C HIS A 41 8.92 -1.76 -14.37
N VAL A 42 7.74 -2.37 -14.53
CA VAL A 42 7.55 -3.82 -14.56
C VAL A 42 6.96 -4.24 -15.90
N VAL A 43 7.33 -5.44 -16.34
CA VAL A 43 6.72 -6.12 -17.49
C VAL A 43 5.22 -6.21 -17.31
N CYS A 44 4.46 -5.98 -18.37
CA CYS A 44 3.03 -6.24 -18.32
C CYS A 44 2.77 -7.75 -18.17
N GLN A 45 2.06 -8.16 -17.10
CA GLN A 45 1.74 -9.56 -16.85
C GLN A 45 0.81 -10.18 -17.91
N GLU A 46 0.05 -9.36 -18.65
CA GLU A 46 -0.88 -9.85 -19.66
C GLU A 46 -0.23 -10.05 -21.03
N CYS A 47 0.64 -9.14 -21.46
CA CYS A 47 1.17 -9.16 -22.83
C CYS A 47 2.69 -9.39 -22.91
N GLY A 48 3.38 -9.51 -21.77
CA GLY A 48 4.83 -9.81 -21.72
C GLY A 48 5.72 -8.74 -22.35
N SER A 49 5.19 -7.55 -22.64
CA SER A 49 5.94 -6.48 -23.30
C SER A 49 6.54 -5.49 -22.31
N GLU A 50 7.81 -5.15 -22.55
CA GLU A 50 8.70 -4.34 -21.69
C GLU A 50 8.67 -2.83 -22.01
N LYS A 51 7.71 -2.32 -22.80
CA LYS A 51 7.67 -0.91 -23.26
C LYS A 51 6.56 -0.06 -22.66
#